data_AF-A0A350DFZ4-F1
#
_entry.id   AF-A0A350DFZ4-F1
#
_cell.length_a   1.000
_cell.length_b   1.000
_cell.length_c   1.000
_cell.angle_alpha   90.00
_cell.angle_beta   90.00
_cell.angle_gamma   90.00
#
_symmetry.space_group_name_H-M   'P 1'
#
loop_
_entity.id
_entity.type
_entity.pdbx_description
1 polymer ?
#
loop_
_entity_poly.entity_id
_entity_poly.type
_entity_poly.pdbx_seq_one_letter_code
_entity_poly.pdbx_strand_id
1 'polypeptide(L)' 'IWNINSFDQWGVQLGKRIAGEISERIDANAADFDASTQGLLELVRAHFPTSARKADSAEPASSDKKPVRKKR' A
#
# COMPACT_ATOMS: atom_id res chain seq x y z
N ILE A 1 21.35 37.30 6.26
CA ILE A 1 20.42 37.90 5.28
C ILE A 1 18.98 37.43 5.50
N TRP A 2 18.68 36.12 5.60
CA TRP A 2 17.29 35.67 5.86
C TRP A 2 17.02 34.98 7.20
N ASN A 3 18.05 34.71 8.02
CA ASN A 3 17.91 34.08 9.35
C ASN A 3 17.09 32.77 9.33
N ILE A 4 17.25 31.97 8.27
CA ILE A 4 16.68 30.63 8.13
C ILE A 4 17.79 29.59 8.26
N ASN A 5 17.43 28.38 8.71
CA ASN A 5 18.37 27.26 8.74
C ASN A 5 18.38 26.55 7.37
N SER A 6 19.46 26.72 6.61
CA SER A 6 19.62 26.09 5.29
C SER A 6 19.89 24.58 5.33
N PHE A 7 20.08 23.99 6.51
CA PHE A 7 20.33 22.56 6.72
C PHE A 7 19.16 21.84 7.40
N ASP A 8 18.00 22.49 7.46
CA ASP A 8 16.79 21.95 8.03
C ASP A 8 16.12 20.93 7.08
N GLN A 9 15.60 19.82 7.64
CA GLN A 9 14.92 18.75 6.91
C GLN A 9 13.46 18.53 7.32
N TRP A 10 12.84 19.44 8.06
CA TRP A 10 11.48 19.27 8.59
C TRP A 10 10.43 19.16 7.49
N GLY A 11 10.64 19.84 6.36
CA GLY A 11 9.74 19.82 5.21
C GLY A 11 9.46 18.43 4.63
N VAL A 12 10.32 17.43 4.85
CA VAL A 12 10.11 16.08 4.30
C VAL A 12 9.17 15.20 5.13
N GLN A 13 8.97 15.54 6.40
CA GLN A 13 8.26 14.64 7.33
C GLN A 13 6.77 14.54 7.01
N LEU A 14 6.13 15.67 6.70
CA LEU A 14 4.71 15.70 6.35
C LEU A 14 4.45 14.92 5.05
N GLY A 15 5.29 15.13 4.03
CA GLY A 15 5.17 14.39 2.77
C GLY A 15 5.29 12.89 2.95
N LYS A 16 6.23 12.43 3.80
CA LYS A 16 6.38 11.00 4.13
C LYS A 16 5.14 10.43 4.82
N ARG A 17 4.54 11.17 5.76
CA ARG A 17 3.31 10.73 6.45
C ARG A 17 2.15 10.60 5.45
N ILE A 18 1.89 11.64 4.67
CA ILE A 18 0.78 11.66 3.70
C ILE A 18 0.93 10.54 2.67
N ALA A 19 2.14 10.33 2.13
CA ALA A 19 2.40 9.25 1.20
C ALA A 19 2.11 7.86 1.79
N GLY A 20 2.45 7.65 3.07
CA GLY A 20 2.12 6.42 3.80
C GLY A 20 0.62 6.21 3.93
N GLU A 21 -0.10 7.22 4.43
CA GLU A 21 -1.56 7.16 4.60
C GLU A 21 -2.29 6.91 3.27
N ILE A 22 -1.85 7.56 2.19
CA ILE A 22 -2.39 7.32 0.85
C ILE A 22 -2.13 5.89 0.42
N SER A 23 -0.88 5.41 0.54
CA SER A 23 -0.51 4.04 0.12
C SER A 23 -1.32 2.96 0.82
N GLU A 24 -1.72 3.16 2.08
CA GLU A 24 -2.52 2.19 2.84
C GLU A 24 -3.99 2.19 2.41
N ARG A 25 -4.53 3.35 1.99
CA ARG A 25 -5.97 3.54 1.76
C ARG A 25 -6.36 3.58 0.28
N ILE A 26 -5.40 3.72 -0.63
CA ILE A 26 -5.61 3.90 -2.08
C ILE A 26 -6.46 2.80 -2.74
N ASP A 27 -6.32 1.56 -2.28
CA ASP A 27 -7.04 0.42 -2.84
C ASP A 27 -8.35 0.10 -2.11
N ALA A 28 -8.47 0.48 -0.84
CA ALA A 28 -9.64 0.16 -0.01
C ALA A 28 -10.69 1.28 -0.02
N ASN A 29 -10.28 2.54 0.15
CA ASN A 29 -11.15 3.67 0.45
C ASN A 29 -10.78 4.93 -0.36
N ALA A 30 -10.58 4.77 -1.68
CA ALA A 30 -10.21 5.89 -2.57
C ALA A 30 -11.23 7.06 -2.55
N ALA A 31 -12.50 6.78 -2.22
CA ALA A 31 -13.56 7.79 -2.15
C ALA A 31 -13.45 8.74 -0.95
N ASP A 32 -12.60 8.45 0.04
CA ASP A 32 -12.41 9.30 1.22
C ASP A 32 -11.44 10.48 0.96
N PHE A 33 -10.71 10.45 -0.16
CA PHE A 33 -9.80 11.52 -0.53
C PHE A 33 -10.55 12.72 -1.13
N ASP A 34 -9.90 13.87 -1.19
CA ASP A 34 -10.45 15.04 -1.86
C ASP A 34 -10.62 14.80 -3.38
N ALA A 35 -11.46 15.62 -4.02
CA ALA A 35 -11.80 15.45 -5.43
C ALA A 35 -10.58 15.53 -6.37
N SER A 36 -9.55 16.31 -6.03
CA SER A 36 -8.34 16.40 -6.87
C SER A 36 -7.55 15.09 -6.83
N THR A 37 -7.41 14.49 -5.64
CA THR A 37 -6.72 13.20 -5.47
C THR A 37 -7.50 12.08 -6.15
N GLN A 38 -8.82 12.07 -6.05
CA GLN A 38 -9.67 11.09 -6.74
C GLN A 38 -9.50 11.14 -8.26
N GLY A 39 -9.57 12.32 -8.87
CA GLY A 39 -9.39 12.48 -10.31
C GLY A 39 -7.99 12.05 -10.78
N LEU A 40 -6.95 12.30 -9.97
CA LEU A 40 -5.59 11.84 -10.28
C LEU A 40 -5.49 10.31 -10.22
N LEU A 41 -6.12 9.66 -9.25
CA LEU A 41 -6.14 8.20 -9.14
C LEU A 41 -6.82 7.54 -10.35
N GLU A 42 -7.94 8.11 -10.81
CA GLU A 42 -8.63 7.64 -12.01
C GLU A 42 -7.73 7.75 -13.25
N LEU A 43 -7.08 8.90 -13.42
CA LEU A 43 -6.14 9.12 -14.52
C LEU A 43 -4.98 8.13 -14.47
N VAL A 44 -4.38 7.92 -13.29
CA VAL A 44 -3.27 6.97 -13.13
C VAL A 44 -3.71 5.55 -13.45
N ARG A 45 -4.87 5.09 -12.93
CA ARG A 45 -5.39 3.75 -13.20
C ARG A 45 -5.70 3.51 -14.67
N ALA A 46 -6.18 4.53 -15.38
CA ALA A 46 -6.49 4.43 -16.81
C ALA A 46 -5.23 4.33 -17.68
N HIS A 47 -4.14 4.98 -17.30
CA HIS A 47 -2.92 5.09 -18.12
C HIS A 47 -1.78 4.16 -17.69
N PHE A 48 -1.84 3.67 -16.45
CA PHE A 48 -0.88 2.72 -15.87
C PHE A 48 -1.62 1.46 -15.42
N PRO A 49 -2.21 0.67 -16.34
CA PRO A 49 -2.84 -0.59 -15.99
C PRO A 49 -1.81 -1.48 -15.30
N THR A 50 -2.09 -1.89 -14.07
CA THR A 50 -1.21 -2.74 -13.26
C THR A 50 -0.85 -4.00 -14.04
N SER A 51 0.42 -4.12 -14.45
CA SER A 51 0.97 -5.38 -14.92
C SER A 51 1.03 -6.37 -13.75
N ALA A 52 -0.01 -7.19 -13.67
CA ALA A 52 -0.13 -8.43 -12.88
C ALA A 52 -0.15 -8.32 -11.35
N ARG A 53 -1.26 -8.80 -10.78
CA ARG A 53 -1.28 -9.54 -9.51
C ARG A 53 -0.14 -10.56 -9.50
N LYS A 54 0.74 -10.54 -8.50
CA LYS A 54 1.38 -11.76 -7.99
C LYS A 54 2.04 -11.59 -6.62
N ALA A 55 1.33 -12.04 -5.59
CA ALA A 55 1.78 -12.74 -4.38
C ALA A 55 0.51 -12.96 -3.53
N ASP A 56 -0.24 -14.01 -3.87
CA ASP A 56 -0.35 -15.19 -3.02
C ASP A 56 -1.36 -14.99 -1.88
N SER A 57 -2.57 -15.49 -2.12
CA SER A 57 -3.24 -16.42 -1.22
C SER A 57 -2.61 -16.57 0.16
N ALA A 58 -3.14 -15.82 1.14
CA ALA A 58 -3.23 -16.33 2.49
C ALA A 58 -4.31 -17.42 2.50
N GLU A 59 -3.92 -18.66 2.17
CA GLU A 59 -4.75 -19.84 2.42
C GLU A 59 -4.92 -20.05 3.94
N PRO A 60 -6.13 -20.39 4.41
CA PRO A 60 -6.36 -20.67 5.82
C PRO A 60 -5.71 -22.01 6.22
N ALA A 61 -5.06 -22.01 7.38
CA ALA A 61 -4.42 -23.17 7.99
C ALA A 61 -5.31 -24.43 7.98
N SER A 62 -4.96 -25.42 7.16
CA SER A 62 -5.59 -26.75 7.13
C SER A 62 -4.71 -27.77 7.87
N SER A 63 -5.11 -28.07 9.11
CA SER A 63 -5.18 -29.41 9.72
C SER A 63 -4.12 -30.46 9.28
N ASP A 64 -3.07 -30.60 10.08
CA ASP A 64 -2.12 -31.72 10.04
C ASP A 64 -2.77 -32.99 10.65
N LYS A 65 -3.17 -33.96 9.82
CA LYS A 65 -3.48 -35.34 10.25
C LYS A 65 -2.61 -36.32 9.48
N LYS A 66 -1.47 -36.66 10.08
CA LYS A 66 -0.50 -37.66 9.63
C LYS A 66 -1.08 -39.09 9.75
N PRO A 67 -1.12 -39.93 8.70
CA PRO A 67 -1.51 -41.33 8.86
C PRO A 67 -0.30 -42.17 9.29
N VAL A 68 -0.40 -42.81 10.47
CA VAL A 68 0.54 -43.82 10.95
C VAL A 68 0.33 -45.12 10.15
N ARG A 69 1.32 -45.44 9.31
CA ARG A 69 1.42 -46.71 8.57
C ARG A 69 1.85 -47.82 9.55
N LYS A 70 0.93 -48.67 10.01
CA LYS A 70 1.28 -49.92 10.72
C LYS A 70 1.77 -50.94 9.69
N LYS A 71 3.05 -51.31 9.75
CA LYS A 71 3.61 -52.50 9.08
C LYS A 71 3.14 -53.76 9.82
N ARG A 72 2.99 -54.84 9.05
CA ARG A 72 2.65 -56.21 9.48
C ARG A 72 3.57 -56.71 10.58
#